data_AF-A0A3B0X2I8-F1
#
_entry.id   AF-A0A3B0X2I8-F1
#
_cell.length_a   1.000
_cell.length_b   1.000
_cell.length_c   1.000
_cell.angle_alpha   90.00
_cell.angle_beta   90.00
_cell.angle_gamma   90.00
#
_symmetry.space_group_name_H-M   'P 1'
#
loop_
_entity.id
_entity.type
_entity.pdbx_description
1 polymer ?
#
loop_
_entity_poly.entity_id
_entity_poly.type
_entity_poly.pdbx_seq_one_letter_code
_entity_poly.pdbx_strand_id
1 'polypeptide(L)'
;MPELFSVDWAQKYKEVWNSSEGIADQLGQANFSSVIAFGIDGESAPRVVFTITDGQIVSSGGPAGEILNWDIRAARGEWEQMMKKPPGLMRLGLA
;
A
#
# COMPACT_ATOMS: atom_id res chain seq x y z
N MET A 1 -15.74 -10.13 -1.35
CA MET A 1 -14.53 -9.27 -1.50
C MET A 1 -13.40 -9.98 -0.79
N PRO A 2 -12.17 -10.01 -1.35
CA PRO A 2 -11.04 -10.59 -0.63
C PRO A 2 -10.86 -9.86 0.71
N GLU A 3 -10.39 -10.58 1.74
CA GLU A 3 -10.15 -9.99 3.06
C GLU A 3 -9.09 -8.89 2.94
N LEU A 4 -9.28 -7.77 3.66
CA LEU A 4 -8.32 -6.66 3.65
C LEU A 4 -6.93 -7.15 4.04
N PHE A 5 -5.91 -6.79 3.24
CA PHE A 5 -4.53 -7.23 3.38
C PHE A 5 -4.28 -8.74 3.19
N SER A 6 -5.27 -9.50 2.70
CA SER A 6 -5.00 -10.85 2.20
C SER A 6 -4.11 -10.84 0.96
N VAL A 7 -3.49 -11.98 0.67
CA VAL A 7 -2.64 -12.16 -0.53
C VAL A 7 -3.44 -11.83 -1.80
N ASP A 8 -4.67 -12.33 -1.93
CA ASP A 8 -5.56 -12.01 -3.06
C ASP A 8 -5.84 -10.51 -3.19
N TRP A 9 -6.09 -9.83 -2.06
CA TRP A 9 -6.30 -8.38 -2.06
C TRP A 9 -5.03 -7.65 -2.51
N ALA A 10 -3.87 -8.05 -2.01
CA ALA A 10 -2.59 -7.43 -2.31
C ALA A 10 -2.21 -7.59 -3.80
N GLN A 11 -2.46 -8.76 -4.38
CA GLN A 11 -2.25 -9.02 -5.81
C GLN A 11 -3.13 -8.10 -6.67
N LYS A 12 -4.43 -8.03 -6.38
CA LYS A 12 -5.36 -7.15 -7.11
C LYS A 12 -4.99 -5.67 -6.95
N TYR A 13 -4.57 -5.26 -5.77
CA TYR A 13 -4.12 -3.90 -5.52
C TYR A 13 -2.87 -3.56 -6.33
N LYS A 14 -1.89 -4.48 -6.39
CA LYS A 14 -0.71 -4.36 -7.23
C LYS A 14 -1.07 -4.23 -8.71
N GLU A 15 -1.99 -5.05 -9.22
CA GLU A 15 -2.45 -4.98 -10.62
C GLU A 15 -3.08 -3.62 -10.94
N VAL A 16 -3.97 -3.11 -10.06
CA VAL A 16 -4.60 -1.80 -10.25
C VAL A 16 -3.60 -0.66 -10.13
N TRP A 17 -2.68 -0.73 -9.15
CA TRP A 17 -1.65 0.28 -8.94
C TRP A 17 -0.71 0.40 -10.14
N ASN A 18 -0.25 -0.73 -10.68
CA ASN A 18 0.66 -0.80 -11.83
C ASN A 18 -0.06 -0.65 -13.18
N SER A 19 -1.39 -0.57 -13.19
CA SER A 19 -2.15 -0.31 -14.41
C SER A 19 -1.91 1.11 -14.93
N SER A 20 -2.20 1.34 -16.21
CA SER A 20 -2.07 2.67 -16.84
C SER A 20 -2.99 3.74 -16.24
N GLU A 21 -4.06 3.35 -15.56
CA GLU A 21 -4.96 4.24 -14.81
C GLU A 21 -4.57 4.39 -13.32
N GLY A 22 -3.53 3.68 -12.90
CA GLY A 22 -3.00 3.73 -11.53
C GLY A 22 -2.10 4.94 -11.29
N ILE A 23 -1.50 4.99 -10.11
CA ILE A 23 -0.57 6.07 -9.71
C ILE A 23 0.90 5.72 -9.96
N ALA A 24 1.18 4.50 -10.45
CA ALA A 24 2.56 4.05 -10.68
C ALA A 24 3.31 4.93 -11.66
N ASP A 25 2.67 5.40 -12.74
CA ASP A 25 3.32 6.27 -13.73
C ASP A 25 3.73 7.61 -13.11
N GLN A 26 2.80 8.26 -12.37
CA GLN A 26 3.07 9.52 -11.69
C GLN A 26 4.19 9.40 -10.65
N LEU A 27 4.19 8.31 -9.89
CA LEU A 27 5.25 8.03 -8.90
C LEU A 27 6.57 7.64 -9.56
N GLY A 28 6.53 6.99 -10.73
CA GLY A 28 7.70 6.61 -11.52
C GLY A 28 8.41 7.82 -12.10
N GLN A 29 7.67 8.85 -12.52
CA GLN A 29 8.25 10.14 -12.93
C GLN A 29 9.04 10.83 -11.79
N ALA A 30 8.71 10.52 -10.53
CA ALA A 30 9.43 10.99 -9.35
C ALA A 30 10.51 9.99 -8.86
N ASN A 31 10.77 8.90 -9.59
CA ASN A 31 11.64 7.78 -9.19
C ASN A 31 11.35 7.28 -7.76
N PHE A 32 10.07 7.27 -7.38
CA PHE A 32 9.69 6.92 -6.03
C PHE A 32 9.95 5.43 -5.76
N SER A 33 10.80 5.15 -4.78
CA SER A 33 11.07 3.79 -4.32
C SER A 33 10.91 3.71 -2.81
N SER A 34 10.09 2.78 -2.32
CA SER A 34 9.78 2.65 -0.90
C SER A 34 9.21 1.29 -0.54
N VAL A 35 9.54 0.81 0.65
CA VAL A 35 8.97 -0.40 1.25
C VAL A 35 7.94 0.00 2.29
N ILE A 36 6.67 -0.31 2.05
CA ILE A 36 5.55 0.11 2.89
C ILE A 36 4.85 -1.13 3.45
N ALA A 37 4.80 -1.24 4.76
CA ALA A 37 4.01 -2.23 5.47
C ALA A 37 2.62 -1.69 5.81
N PHE A 38 1.61 -2.53 5.60
CA PHE A 38 0.24 -2.29 6.00
C PHE A 38 -0.25 -3.37 6.97
N GLY A 39 -0.97 -2.95 8.00
CA GLY A 39 -1.51 -3.86 9.00
C GLY A 39 -2.69 -3.31 9.76
N ILE A 40 -3.20 -4.11 10.70
CA ILE A 40 -4.23 -3.69 11.64
C ILE A 40 -3.56 -3.23 12.92
N ASP A 41 -4.03 -2.11 13.46
CA ASP A 41 -3.59 -1.63 14.76
C ASP A 41 -3.88 -2.68 15.84
N GLY A 42 -2.91 -2.91 16.72
CA GLY A 42 -2.95 -3.96 17.74
C GLY A 42 -2.46 -5.36 17.29
N GLU A 43 -2.18 -5.59 16.01
CA GLU A 43 -1.51 -6.82 15.57
C GLU A 43 0.02 -6.71 15.72
N SER A 44 0.65 -7.81 16.14
CA SER A 44 2.11 -7.86 16.37
C SER A 44 2.92 -7.61 15.09
N ALA A 45 2.42 -8.06 13.94
CA ALA A 45 3.08 -7.95 12.66
C ALA A 45 2.15 -7.29 11.62
N PRO A 46 2.71 -6.57 10.63
CA PRO A 46 1.92 -6.10 9.50
C PRO A 46 1.44 -7.30 8.68
N ARG A 47 0.29 -7.14 8.02
CA ARG A 47 -0.31 -8.21 7.23
C ARG A 47 0.27 -8.31 5.83
N VAL A 48 0.63 -7.17 5.25
CA VAL A 48 1.19 -7.09 3.90
C VAL A 48 2.29 -6.04 3.85
N VAL A 49 3.29 -6.30 3.02
CA VAL A 49 4.39 -5.40 2.66
C VAL A 49 4.37 -5.23 1.15
N PHE A 50 4.42 -3.97 0.72
CA PHE A 50 4.58 -3.59 -0.67
C PHE A 50 5.96 -2.98 -0.88
N THR A 51 6.67 -3.51 -1.85
CA THR A 51 7.96 -2.98 -2.31
C THR A 51 7.68 -2.21 -3.59
N ILE A 52 7.85 -0.90 -3.53
CA ILE A 52 7.67 0.00 -4.67
C ILE A 52 9.05 0.39 -5.20
N THR A 53 9.26 0.24 -6.50
CA THR A 53 10.46 0.63 -7.21
C THR A 53 10.06 1.41 -8.45
N ASP A 54 10.60 2.62 -8.61
CA ASP A 54 10.26 3.53 -9.71
C ASP A 54 8.74 3.69 -9.90
N GLY A 55 8.04 3.86 -8.78
CA GLY A 55 6.59 4.01 -8.73
C GLY A 55 5.79 2.73 -8.88
N GLN A 56 6.39 1.60 -9.29
CA GLN A 56 5.68 0.33 -9.47
C GLN A 56 5.81 -0.59 -8.27
N ILE A 57 4.73 -1.25 -7.87
CA ILE A 57 4.79 -2.32 -6.88
C ILE A 57 5.46 -3.53 -7.53
N VAL A 58 6.71 -3.82 -7.14
CA VAL A 58 7.46 -4.98 -7.61
C VAL A 58 7.17 -6.22 -6.77
N SER A 59 6.92 -6.05 -5.47
CA SER A 59 6.56 -7.13 -4.53
C SER A 59 5.34 -6.77 -3.69
N SER A 60 4.50 -7.77 -3.44
CA SER A 60 3.28 -7.67 -2.64
C SER A 60 3.09 -8.98 -1.89
N GLY A 61 3.43 -9.00 -0.60
CA GLY A 61 3.45 -10.23 0.19
C GLY A 61 3.46 -9.98 1.68
N GLY A 62 3.56 -11.04 2.50
CA GLY A 62 3.73 -10.89 3.94
C GLY A 62 5.12 -10.34 4.32
N PRO A 63 5.31 -9.92 5.58
CA PRO A 63 6.61 -9.44 6.05
C PRO A 63 7.69 -10.53 5.92
N ALA A 64 8.73 -10.24 5.13
CA ALA A 64 9.84 -11.16 4.84
C ALA A 64 11.20 -10.68 5.38
N GLY A 65 11.20 -9.72 6.31
CA GLY A 65 12.44 -9.14 6.89
C GLY A 65 13.01 -7.96 6.10
N GLU A 66 12.21 -7.37 5.21
CA GLU A 66 12.58 -6.15 4.47
C GLU A 66 12.73 -4.94 5.40
N ILE A 67 13.60 -4.00 5.02
CA ILE A 67 13.73 -2.73 5.73
C ILE A 67 12.56 -1.84 5.33
N LEU A 68 11.60 -1.70 6.25
CA LEU A 68 10.41 -0.89 6.05
C LEU A 68 10.78 0.59 6.08
N ASN A 69 10.39 1.33 5.04
CA ASN A 69 10.43 2.79 5.06
C ASN A 69 9.23 3.36 5.81
N TRP A 70 8.07 2.70 5.68
CA TRP A 70 6.81 3.12 6.29
C TRP A 70 6.10 1.91 6.88
N ASP A 71 5.57 2.06 8.10
CA ASP A 71 4.69 1.08 8.73
C ASP A 71 3.38 1.81 9.06
N ILE A 72 2.33 1.49 8.29
CA ILE A 72 1.02 2.12 8.40
C ILE A 72 0.04 1.08 8.93
N ARG A 73 -0.41 1.30 10.17
CA ARG A 73 -1.42 0.47 10.83
C ARG A 73 -2.57 1.35 11.30
N ALA A 74 -3.78 0.81 11.17
CA ALA A 74 -5.00 1.44 11.64
C ALA A 74 -6.02 0.37 12.01
N ALA A 75 -7.05 0.74 12.78
CA ALA A 75 -8.12 -0.19 13.08
C ALA A 75 -8.84 -0.62 11.79
N ARG A 76 -9.39 -1.84 11.74
CA ARG A 76 -10.11 -2.35 10.56
C ARG A 76 -11.22 -1.38 10.10
N GLY A 77 -11.98 -0.82 11.05
CA GLY A 77 -13.02 0.16 10.74
C GLY A 77 -12.51 1.47 10.14
N GLU A 78 -11.29 1.90 10.48
CA GLU A 78 -10.65 3.06 9.86
C GLU A 78 -10.21 2.76 8.43
N TRP A 79 -9.61 1.60 8.19
CA TRP A 79 -9.28 1.16 6.84
C TRP A 79 -10.50 1.06 5.94
N GLU A 80 -11.61 0.50 6.44
CA GLU A 80 -12.86 0.45 5.68
C GLU A 80 -13.39 1.85 5.35
N GLN A 81 -13.25 2.81 6.26
CA GLN A 81 -13.61 4.20 5.99
C GLN A 81 -12.68 4.84 4.95
N MET A 82 -11.37 4.61 5.05
CA MET A 82 -10.39 5.07 4.07
C MET A 82 -10.62 4.45 2.69
N MET A 83 -11.13 3.22 2.59
CA MET A 83 -11.46 2.64 1.28
C MET A 83 -12.77 3.20 0.70
N LYS A 84 -13.77 3.47 1.55
CA LYS A 84 -15.07 4.03 1.12
C LYS A 84 -14.99 5.50 0.76
N LYS A 85 -14.16 6.24 1.48
CA LYS A 85 -13.80 7.62 1.23
C LYS A 85 -12.28 7.67 1.25
N PRO A 86 -11.60 7.30 0.13
CA PRO A 86 -10.16 7.53 0.03
C PRO A 86 -9.94 8.97 0.45
N PRO A 87 -9.22 9.24 1.56
CA PRO A 87 -8.64 10.55 1.72
C PRO A 87 -7.82 10.68 0.46
N GLY A 88 -8.31 11.50 -0.48
CA GLY A 88 -7.71 11.58 -1.80
C GLY A 88 -6.22 11.73 -1.57
N LEU A 89 -5.38 11.08 -2.37
CA LEU A 89 -3.92 11.23 -2.30
C LEU A 89 -3.40 12.70 -2.26
N MET A 90 -4.29 13.70 -2.36
CA MET A 90 -4.11 15.15 -2.42
C MET A 90 -3.65 15.92 -1.15
N ARG A 91 -3.44 15.34 0.04
CA ARG A 91 -2.84 16.11 1.17
C ARG A 91 -1.39 15.78 1.50
N LEU A 92 -0.80 14.74 0.91
CA LEU A 92 0.64 14.45 1.06
C LEU A 92 1.51 15.16 0.01
N GLY A 93 0.93 16.06 -0.78
CA GLY A 93 1.65 17.00 -1.65
C GLY A 93 1.51 18.48 -1.25
N LEU A 94 0.95 18.78 -0.06
CA LEU A 94 0.86 20.13 0.49
C LEU A 94 1.01 20.10 2.01
N ALA A 95 2.26 20.05 2.46
CA ALA A 95 2.78 20.77 3.62
C ALA A 95 4.30 20.92 3.48
#